data_AF-A0A166DZ05-F1
#
_entry.id   AF-A0A166DZ05-F1
#
_cell.length_a   1.000
_cell.length_b   1.000
_cell.length_c   1.000
_cell.angle_alpha   90.00
_cell.angle_beta   90.00
_cell.angle_gamma   90.00
#
_symmetry.space_group_name_H-M   'P 1'
#
loop_
_entity.id
_entity.type
_entity.pdbx_description
1 polymer ?
#
loop_
_entity_poly.entity_id
_entity_poly.type
_entity_poly.pdbx_seq_one_letter_code
_entity_poly.pdbx_strand_id
1 'polypeptide(L)' 'MTIDPRFIRHTAKLSERQMAKELGCAQSTVSRIENGTLALTDRLINAYEGFLKRQETPGGAATSTRSDF' A
#
# COMPACT_ATOMS: atom_id res chain seq x y z
N MET A 1 8.92 10.29 -10.40
CA MET A 1 7.85 10.50 -9.40
C MET A 1 8.44 10.10 -8.06
N THR A 2 8.50 11.00 -7.08
CA THR A 2 9.10 10.70 -5.77
C THR A 2 8.08 9.93 -4.94
N ILE A 3 8.42 8.72 -4.49
CA ILE A 3 7.55 7.93 -3.61
C ILE A 3 7.62 8.54 -2.20
N ASP A 4 6.48 9.01 -1.69
CA ASP A 4 6.29 9.34 -0.27
C ASP A 4 5.44 8.24 0.39
N PRO A 5 6.08 7.31 1.12
CA PRO A 5 5.44 6.18 1.79
C PRO A 5 4.30 6.59 2.73
N ARG A 6 4.49 7.69 3.46
CA ARG A 6 3.54 8.18 4.44
C ARG A 6 2.33 8.76 3.73
N PHE A 7 2.55 9.59 2.71
CA PHE A 7 1.48 10.13 1.89
C PHE A 7 0.64 9.01 1.25
N ILE A 8 1.27 8.03 0.60
CA ILE A 8 0.58 6.91 -0.05
C ILE A 8 -0.26 6.11 0.94
N ARG A 9 0.27 5.82 2.13
CA ARG A 9 -0.47 5.07 3.15
C ARG A 9 -1.70 5.84 3.63
N HIS A 10 -1.56 7.14 3.86
CA HIS A 10 -2.65 7.99 4.34
C HIS A 10 -3.74 8.20 3.28
N THR A 11 -3.38 8.38 2.00
CA THR A 11 -4.37 8.47 0.91
C THR A 11 -5.15 7.16 0.75
N ALA A 12 -4.49 6.02 0.93
CA ALA A 12 -5.13 4.70 0.95
C ALA A 12 -5.89 4.39 2.25
N LYS A 13 -5.85 5.26 3.27
CA LYS A 13 -6.45 5.06 4.60
C LYS A 13 -6.02 3.76 5.30
N LEU A 14 -4.77 3.35 5.10
CA LEU A 14 -4.22 2.13 5.72
C LEU A 14 -3.44 2.46 7.00
N SER A 15 -3.49 1.55 7.96
CA SER A 15 -2.51 1.51 9.07
C SER A 15 -1.15 1.03 8.55
N GLU A 16 -0.06 1.31 9.29
CA GLU A 16 1.28 0.80 8.95
C GLU A 16 1.29 -0.73 8.82
N ARG A 17 0.57 -1.42 9.70
CA ARG A 17 0.44 -2.89 9.67
C ARG A 17 -0.26 -3.38 8.40
N GLN A 18 -1.30 -2.69 7.95
CA GLN A 18 -1.98 -3.05 6.70
C GLN A 18 -1.09 -2.76 5.49
N MET A 19 -0.42 -1.61 5.46
CA MET A 19 0.54 -1.28 4.40
C MET A 19 1.66 -2.32 4.32
N ALA A 20 2.20 -2.74 5.47
CA ALA A 20 3.24 -3.75 5.52
C ALA A 20 2.79 -5.10 4.93
N LYS A 21 1.52 -5.47 5.13
CA LYS A 21 0.92 -6.66 4.48
C LYS A 21 0.85 -6.50 2.97
N GLU A 22 0.42 -5.33 2.48
CA GLU A 22 0.35 -5.02 1.04
C GLU A 22 1.73 -5.06 0.34
N LEU A 23 2.78 -4.69 1.07
CA LEU A 23 4.15 -4.65 0.58
C LEU A 23 4.95 -5.93 0.84
N GLY A 24 4.41 -6.87 1.63
CA GLY A 24 5.10 -8.09 2.03
C GLY A 24 6.34 -7.83 2.90
N CYS A 25 6.27 -6.87 3.82
CA CYS A 25 7.36 -6.53 4.74
C CYS A 25 6.89 -6.45 6.20
N ALA A 26 7.81 -6.18 7.13
CA ALA A 26 7.47 -5.99 8.54
C ALA A 26 6.88 -4.58 8.77
N GLN A 27 5.96 -4.45 9.72
CA GLN A 27 5.40 -3.13 10.10
C GLN A 27 6.50 -2.13 10.50
N SER A 28 7.51 -2.60 11.24
CA SER A 28 8.65 -1.77 11.64
C SER A 28 9.46 -1.25 10.45
N THR A 29 9.49 -1.97 9.33
CA THR A 29 10.10 -1.49 8.08
C THR A 29 9.35 -0.28 7.55
N VAL A 30 8.02 -0.33 7.49
CA VAL A 30 7.18 0.80 7.05
C VAL A 30 7.39 2.01 7.95
N SER A 31 7.30 1.82 9.28
CA SER A 31 7.47 2.90 10.25
C SER A 31 8.85 3.56 10.16
N ARG A 32 9.92 2.75 10.02
CA ARG A 32 11.28 3.28 9.89
C ARG A 32 11.48 4.10 8.62
N ILE A 33 10.87 3.69 7.52
CA ILE A 33 10.91 4.41 6.24
C ILE A 33 10.13 5.72 6.34
N GLU A 34 8.92 5.70 6.88
CA GLU A 34 8.10 6.92 7.04
C GLU A 34 8.75 7.97 7.95
N ASN A 35 9.56 7.53 8.92
CA ASN A 35 10.33 8.40 9.79
C ASN A 35 11.73 8.76 9.24
N GLY A 36 12.08 8.32 8.02
CA GLY A 36 13.37 8.61 7.39
C GLY A 36 14.57 7.89 8.00
N THR A 37 14.36 6.94 8.91
CA THR A 37 15.42 6.16 9.58
C THR A 37 15.87 4.93 8.78
N LEU A 38 15.16 4.61 7.69
CA LEU A 38 15.52 3.56 6.75
C LEU A 38 15.26 4.07 5.33
N ALA A 39 16.24 3.89 4.44
CA ALA A 39 16.09 4.25 3.03
C ALA A 39 15.14 3.29 2.31
N LEU A 40 14.40 3.82 1.33
CA LEU A 40 13.63 3.03 0.38
C LEU A 40 14.60 2.25 -0.53
N THR A 41 14.52 0.93 -0.49
CA THR A 41 15.24 0.07 -1.43
C THR A 41 14.44 -0.10 -2.72
N ASP A 42 15.11 -0.44 -3.83
CA ASP A 42 14.44 -0.70 -5.12
C ASP A 42 13.31 -1.74 -5.00
N ARG A 43 13.50 -2.76 -4.17
CA ARG A 43 12.47 -3.76 -3.89
C ARG A 43 11.20 -3.13 -3.30
N LEU A 44 11.34 -2.20 -2.36
CA LEU A 44 10.21 -1.53 -1.72
C LEU A 44 9.60 -0.48 -2.64
N ILE A 45 10.41 0.24 -3.41
CA ILE A 45 9.96 1.15 -4.47
C ILE A 45 9.03 0.40 -5.44
N ASN A 46 9.50 -0.74 -5.97
CA ASN A 46 8.70 -1.59 -6.85
C ASN A 46 7.41 -2.08 -6.20
N ALA A 47 7.44 -2.38 -4.89
CA ALA A 47 6.24 -2.80 -4.15
C ALA A 47 5.22 -1.65 -4.00
N TYR A 48 5.67 -0.43 -3.70
CA TYR A 48 4.81 0.77 -3.65
C TYR A 48 4.22 1.10 -5.02
N GLU A 49 5.01 1.05 -6.10
CA GLU A 49 4.52 1.24 -7.46
C GLU A 49 3.49 0.19 -7.86
N GLY A 50 3.76 -1.08 -7.52
CA GLY A 50 2.81 -2.17 -7.74
C GLY A 50 1.51 -1.98 -6.95
N PHE A 51 1.57 -1.46 -5.72
CA PHE A 51 0.40 -1.10 -4.95
C PHE A 51 -0.42 0.01 -5.60
N LEU A 52 0.23 1.10 -6.03
CA LEU A 52 -0.43 2.23 -6.69
C LEU A 52 -1.13 1.80 -8.00
N LYS A 53 -0.48 0.98 -8.82
CA LYS A 53 -1.07 0.42 -10.04
C LYS A 53 -2.34 -0.40 -9.77
N ARG A 54 -2.38 -1.15 -8.66
CA ARG A 54 -3.58 -1.90 -8.25
C ARG A 54 -4.74 -0.96 -7.84
N GLN A 55 -4.42 0.20 -7.27
CA GLN A 55 -5.43 1.20 -6.87
C GLN A 55 -5.98 1.99 -8.07
N GLU A 56 -5.18 2.19 -9.13
CA GLU A 56 -5.58 2.88 -10.36
C GLU A 56 -6.50 2.06 -11.27
N THR A 57 -6.76 0.78 -10.95
CA THR A 57 -7.65 -0.07 -11.75
C THR A 57 -9.02 -0.16 -11.08
N PRO A 58 -10.01 0.70 -11.42
CA PRO A 58 -11.38 0.53 -10.94
C PRO A 58 -12.05 -0.56 -11.77
N GLY A 59 -11.89 -1.82 -11.38
CA GLY A 59 -12.56 -2.92 -12.08
C GLY A 59 -12.13 -4.31 -11.64
N GLY A 60 -12.67 -4.80 -10.52
CA GLY A 60 -12.51 -6.20 -10.14
C GLY A 60 -13.01 -6.55 -8.74
N ALA A 61 -14.32 -6.82 -8.62
CA ALA A 61 -15.03 -7.58 -7.57
C ALA A 61 -14.90 -7.10 -6.09
N ALA A 62 -15.99 -6.76 -5.39
CA ALA A 62 -17.21 -7.53 -5.28
C ALA A 62 -18.47 -6.64 -5.19
N THR A 63 -19.24 -6.63 -6.27
CA THR A 63 -20.69 -6.45 -6.17
C THR A 63 -21.25 -7.79 -5.69
N SER A 64 -21.42 -7.97 -4.39
CA SER A 64 -22.32 -9.02 -3.89
C SER A 64 -23.74 -8.52 -4.13
N THR A 65 -24.26 -8.84 -5.31
CA THR A 65 -25.69 -8.87 -5.59
C THR A 65 -26.30 -9.87 -4.60
N ARG A 66 -26.89 -9.37 -3.52
CA ARG A 66 -27.87 -10.14 -2.76
C ARG A 66 -29.12 -10.19 -3.63
N SER A 67 -29.17 -11.20 -4.48
CA SER A 67 -30.39 -11.66 -5.11
C SER A 67 -30.86 -12.80 -4.22
N ASP A 68 -31.85 -12.53 -3.38
CA ASP A 68 -32.64 -13.58 -2.74
C ASP A 68 -34.10 -13.29 -3.03
N PHE A 69 -34.75 -14.38 -3.43
CA PHE A 69 -36.09 -14.56 -3.98
C PHE A 69 -37.21 -14.15 -3.03
#